data_AF-A0A067ER42-F1
#
_entry.id   AF-A0A067ER42-F1
#
_cell.length_a   1.000
_cell.length_b   1.000
_cell.length_c   1.000
_cell.angle_alpha   90.00
_cell.angle_beta   90.00
_cell.angle_gamma   90.00
#
_symmetry.space_group_name_H-M   'P 1'
#
loop_
_entity.id
_entity.type
_entity.pdbx_description
1 polymer ?
#
loop_
_entity_poly.entity_id
_entity_poly.type
_entity_poly.pdbx_seq_one_letter_code
_entity_poly.pdbx_strand_id
1 'polypeptide(L)'
;CGAMTHNAKSCMERPRKIGAKWTNMHIAPDEKIESFELDYDGKRDRWNGFDPATYALVIERYEARDEARRKYLKEQQLKKLEEKNSKQNGEGGVSEEDDDEDALKVDEAKVDESKQMDFAKVEKRVRTTGGGSTGTVRNLRIREDTAKYLLNLDVNSAYYDPKTRSMREDPLPDADPNEKFYGGDNQNRLSGQALEFKQLNNYNVIKEKLKSRLKDIIAEKYGNAASEEEIPRELLLGQSERQVEYDRAGRIIQGVESFLPRSKYEEDVYINNHTSVWGSWWKDHQWGYKCCKQTIKN
;
A
#
# COMPACT_ATOMS: atom_id res chain seq x y z
N CYS A 1 -61.00 47.42 -4.86
CA CYS A 1 -61.58 46.21 -4.24
C CYS A 1 -61.94 46.39 -2.76
N GLY A 2 -61.34 47.34 -2.03
CA GLY A 2 -61.55 47.50 -0.58
C GLY A 2 -60.39 46.97 0.27
N ALA A 3 -59.40 46.30 -0.36
CA ALA A 3 -58.13 45.96 0.27
C ALA A 3 -57.26 47.20 0.48
N MET A 4 -56.44 47.15 1.53
CA MET A 4 -55.55 48.23 1.97
C MET A 4 -54.13 48.11 1.40
N THR A 5 -53.80 46.98 0.77
CA THR A 5 -52.44 46.64 0.31
C THR A 5 -52.02 47.35 -0.97
N HIS A 6 -52.98 47.85 -1.76
CA HIS A 6 -52.72 48.44 -3.06
C HIS A 6 -53.64 49.62 -3.38
N ASN A 7 -53.22 50.43 -4.37
CA ASN A 7 -53.98 51.57 -4.85
C ASN A 7 -55.03 51.16 -5.90
N ALA A 8 -56.02 52.03 -6.17
CA ALA A 8 -57.07 51.76 -7.15
C ALA A 8 -56.55 51.48 -8.59
N LYS A 9 -55.39 52.03 -8.96
CA LYS A 9 -54.76 51.82 -10.28
C LYS A 9 -54.06 50.46 -10.42
N SER A 10 -53.54 49.92 -9.32
CA SER A 10 -52.85 48.62 -9.26
C SER A 10 -53.77 47.51 -8.77
N CYS A 11 -55.08 47.78 -8.71
CA CYS A 11 -56.10 46.83 -8.27
C CYS A 11 -56.25 45.72 -9.31
N MET A 12 -56.04 44.46 -8.90
CA MET A 12 -56.24 43.29 -9.75
C MET A 12 -57.72 43.00 -10.03
N GLU A 13 -58.61 43.47 -9.15
CA GLU A 13 -60.05 43.35 -9.34
C GLU A 13 -60.55 44.28 -10.44
N ARG A 14 -61.53 43.77 -11.21
CA ARG A 14 -62.13 44.49 -12.33
C ARG A 14 -62.68 45.87 -11.90
N PRO A 15 -62.38 46.96 -12.62
CA PRO A 15 -62.88 48.29 -12.29
C PRO A 15 -64.42 48.33 -12.20
N ARG A 16 -64.95 48.84 -11.08
CA ARG A 16 -66.38 48.98 -10.84
C ARG A 16 -66.88 50.39 -11.18
N LYS A 17 -68.09 50.50 -11.72
CA LYS A 17 -68.78 51.78 -11.96
C LYS A 17 -69.01 52.56 -10.66
N ILE A 18 -69.37 51.86 -9.60
CA ILE A 18 -69.46 52.39 -8.23
C ILE A 18 -68.48 51.60 -7.37
N GLY A 19 -67.47 52.27 -6.84
CA GLY A 19 -66.39 51.63 -6.07
C GLY A 19 -66.85 51.18 -4.67
N ALA A 20 -66.13 50.19 -4.10
CA ALA A 20 -66.38 49.69 -2.74
C ALA A 20 -66.36 50.77 -1.66
N LYS A 21 -65.65 51.89 -1.88
CA LYS A 21 -65.64 53.03 -0.96
C LYS A 21 -67.04 53.60 -0.69
N TRP A 22 -67.94 53.51 -1.66
CA TRP A 22 -69.29 54.09 -1.59
C TRP A 22 -70.37 53.06 -1.30
N THR A 23 -70.15 51.79 -1.66
CA THR A 23 -71.15 50.73 -1.49
C THR A 23 -70.87 49.80 -0.32
N ASN A 24 -69.65 49.76 0.23
CA ASN A 24 -69.21 48.82 1.28
C ASN A 24 -69.52 47.34 1.01
N MET A 25 -69.80 46.98 -0.25
CA MET A 25 -70.12 45.62 -0.68
C MET A 25 -68.95 45.03 -1.45
N HIS A 26 -68.73 43.71 -1.28
CA HIS A 26 -67.64 42.95 -1.89
C HIS A 26 -66.26 43.57 -1.61
N ILE A 27 -65.83 43.46 -0.36
CA ILE A 27 -64.49 43.84 0.12
C ILE A 27 -63.57 42.63 -0.08
N ALA A 28 -62.48 42.82 -0.82
CA ALA A 28 -61.46 41.79 -1.01
C ALA A 28 -60.58 41.66 0.24
N PRO A 29 -60.05 40.46 0.54
CA PRO A 29 -59.06 40.29 1.59
C PRO A 29 -57.75 41.01 1.25
N ASP A 30 -56.97 41.36 2.27
CA ASP A 30 -55.65 41.96 2.11
C ASP A 30 -54.61 40.93 1.65
N GLU A 31 -53.74 41.34 0.73
CA GLU A 31 -52.65 40.52 0.18
C GLU A 31 -51.43 40.48 1.12
N LYS A 32 -50.74 39.33 1.17
CA LYS A 32 -49.47 39.24 1.91
C LYS A 32 -48.31 39.74 1.05
N ILE A 33 -47.69 40.84 1.45
CA ILE A 33 -46.53 41.41 0.76
C ILE A 33 -45.26 40.83 1.39
N GLU A 34 -44.51 40.03 0.64
CA GLU A 34 -43.24 39.46 1.07
C GLU A 34 -42.09 39.96 0.18
N SER A 35 -40.97 40.30 0.81
CA SER A 35 -39.74 40.68 0.12
C SER A 35 -38.67 39.62 0.37
N PHE A 36 -38.15 39.04 -0.71
CA PHE A 36 -37.08 38.04 -0.66
C PHE A 36 -35.84 38.53 -1.41
N GLU A 37 -34.68 38.32 -0.80
CA GLU A 37 -33.39 38.50 -1.46
C GLU A 37 -32.91 37.14 -1.96
N LEU A 38 -33.00 36.94 -3.28
CA LEU A 38 -32.59 35.71 -3.95
C LEU A 38 -31.40 35.97 -4.87
N ASP A 39 -30.56 34.93 -5.03
CA ASP A 39 -29.48 34.91 -6.01
C ASP A 39 -30.01 34.95 -7.45
N TYR A 40 -29.12 35.09 -8.43
CA TYR A 40 -29.50 35.15 -9.85
C TYR A 40 -30.29 33.91 -10.30
N ASP A 41 -29.80 32.71 -9.95
CA ASP A 41 -30.49 31.46 -10.26
C ASP A 41 -31.78 31.34 -9.44
N GLY A 42 -31.76 31.74 -8.17
CA GLY A 42 -32.94 31.78 -7.31
C GLY A 42 -34.07 32.64 -7.88
N LYS A 43 -33.77 33.81 -8.48
CA LYS A 43 -34.79 34.67 -9.13
C LYS A 43 -35.37 34.06 -10.40
N ARG A 44 -34.65 33.15 -11.04
CA ARG A 44 -34.98 32.56 -12.35
C ARG A 44 -35.34 31.10 -12.28
N ASP A 45 -35.34 30.53 -11.09
CA ASP A 45 -35.75 29.17 -10.88
C ASP A 45 -37.22 29.04 -11.29
N ARG A 46 -37.45 28.22 -12.30
CA ARG A 46 -38.78 27.93 -12.84
C ARG A 46 -39.65 27.23 -11.80
N TRP A 47 -39.03 26.58 -10.83
CA TRP A 47 -39.69 25.83 -9.76
C TRP A 47 -39.90 26.65 -8.49
N ASN A 48 -39.70 27.97 -8.54
CA ASN A 48 -40.11 28.85 -7.45
C ASN A 48 -41.60 28.72 -7.15
N GLY A 49 -41.93 28.42 -5.90
CA GLY A 49 -43.31 28.18 -5.46
C GLY A 49 -43.87 26.81 -5.84
N PHE A 50 -43.03 25.86 -6.26
CA PHE A 50 -43.44 24.48 -6.50
C PHE A 50 -43.84 23.79 -5.18
N ASP A 51 -45.07 23.31 -5.11
CA ASP A 51 -45.55 22.50 -4.00
C ASP A 51 -45.23 21.01 -4.25
N PRO A 52 -44.39 20.37 -3.40
CA PRO A 52 -44.04 18.96 -3.55
C PRO A 52 -45.24 18.01 -3.59
N ALA A 53 -46.36 18.36 -2.95
CA ALA A 53 -47.56 17.53 -2.94
C ALA A 53 -48.18 17.39 -4.35
N THR A 54 -48.02 18.40 -5.21
CA THR A 54 -48.54 18.36 -6.59
C THR A 54 -47.87 17.31 -7.45
N TYR A 55 -46.67 16.84 -7.08
CA TYR A 55 -45.99 15.77 -7.79
C TYR A 55 -46.72 14.42 -7.68
N ALA A 56 -47.58 14.24 -6.68
CA ALA A 56 -48.41 13.04 -6.54
C ALA A 56 -49.26 12.77 -7.80
N LEU A 57 -49.78 13.83 -8.45
CA LEU A 57 -50.55 13.71 -9.70
C LEU A 57 -49.71 13.08 -10.83
N VAL A 58 -48.40 13.36 -10.86
CA VAL A 58 -47.48 12.76 -11.83
C VAL A 58 -47.34 11.28 -11.54
N ILE A 59 -47.15 10.90 -10.27
CA ILE A 59 -47.04 9.50 -9.84
C ILE A 59 -48.30 8.72 -10.26
N GLU A 60 -49.49 9.22 -9.92
CA GLU A 60 -50.77 8.59 -10.27
C GLU A 60 -50.90 8.37 -11.79
N ARG A 61 -50.45 9.34 -12.60
CA ARG A 61 -50.47 9.21 -14.06
C ARG A 61 -49.55 8.09 -14.58
N TYR A 62 -48.38 7.91 -13.96
CA TYR A 62 -47.46 6.82 -14.31
C TYR A 62 -47.98 5.47 -13.84
N GLU A 63 -48.55 5.39 -12.64
CA GLU A 63 -49.19 4.19 -12.11
C GLU A 63 -50.33 3.71 -13.01
N ALA A 64 -51.22 4.63 -13.43
CA ALA A 64 -52.30 4.31 -14.38
C ALA A 64 -51.79 3.79 -15.73
N ARG A 65 -50.65 4.32 -16.21
CA ARG A 65 -50.00 3.85 -17.45
C ARG A 65 -49.43 2.45 -17.27
N ASP A 66 -48.75 2.18 -16.16
CA ASP A 66 -48.16 0.88 -15.90
C ASP A 66 -49.22 -0.18 -15.62
N GLU A 67 -50.35 0.18 -15.00
CA GLU A 67 -51.54 -0.67 -14.91
C GLU A 67 -52.12 -1.02 -16.28
N ALA A 68 -52.26 -0.05 -17.18
CA ALA A 68 -52.72 -0.30 -18.54
C ALA A 68 -51.76 -1.25 -19.28
N ARG A 69 -50.44 -1.06 -19.13
CA ARG A 69 -49.42 -1.96 -19.68
C ARG A 69 -49.54 -3.38 -19.12
N ARG A 70 -49.70 -3.52 -17.79
CA ARG A 70 -49.90 -4.82 -17.13
C ARG A 70 -51.18 -5.52 -17.61
N LYS A 71 -52.30 -4.79 -17.73
CA LYS A 71 -53.57 -5.34 -18.25
C LYS A 71 -53.42 -5.82 -19.69
N TYR A 72 -52.76 -5.04 -20.54
CA TYR A 72 -52.49 -5.41 -21.93
C TYR A 72 -51.65 -6.70 -22.05
N LEU A 73 -50.58 -6.82 -21.24
CA LEU A 73 -49.75 -8.03 -21.23
C LEU A 73 -50.54 -9.27 -20.77
N LYS A 74 -51.37 -9.13 -19.72
CA LYS A 74 -52.26 -10.22 -19.27
C LYS A 74 -53.27 -10.63 -20.34
N GLU A 75 -53.85 -9.67 -21.05
CA GLU A 75 -54.78 -9.94 -22.15
C GLU A 75 -54.08 -10.69 -23.30
N GLN A 76 -52.84 -10.31 -23.65
CA GLN A 76 -52.05 -11.06 -24.63
C GLN A 76 -51.74 -12.50 -24.17
N GLN A 77 -51.44 -12.71 -22.90
CA GLN A 77 -51.19 -14.04 -22.34
C GLN A 77 -52.45 -14.91 -22.40
N LEU A 78 -53.61 -14.35 -22.02
CA LEU A 78 -54.90 -15.03 -22.11
C LEU A 78 -55.22 -15.42 -23.56
N LYS A 79 -55.05 -14.51 -24.53
CA LYS A 79 -55.23 -14.82 -25.96
C LYS A 79 -54.33 -15.96 -26.43
N LYS A 80 -53.05 -15.97 -26.02
CA LYS A 80 -52.12 -17.08 -26.34
C LYS A 80 -52.57 -18.42 -25.72
N LEU A 81 -53.06 -18.40 -24.48
CA LEU A 81 -53.59 -19.60 -23.81
C LEU A 81 -54.88 -20.08 -24.47
N GLU A 82 -55.77 -19.18 -24.88
CA GLU A 82 -56.99 -19.51 -25.63
C GLU A 82 -56.67 -20.11 -27.02
N GLU A 83 -55.66 -19.58 -27.71
CA GLU A 83 -55.15 -20.13 -28.96
C GLU A 83 -54.50 -21.52 -28.76
N LYS A 84 -53.74 -21.73 -27.68
CA LYS A 84 -53.18 -23.04 -27.30
C LYS A 84 -54.30 -24.06 -26.98
N ASN A 85 -55.29 -23.68 -26.16
CA ASN A 85 -56.42 -24.54 -25.81
C ASN A 85 -57.30 -24.88 -27.02
N SER A 86 -57.49 -23.92 -27.93
CA SER A 86 -58.25 -24.13 -29.17
C SER A 86 -57.51 -25.08 -30.14
N LYS A 87 -56.17 -25.10 -30.13
CA LYS A 87 -55.36 -26.08 -30.87
C LYS A 87 -55.39 -27.47 -30.25
N GLN A 88 -55.40 -27.59 -28.91
CA GLN A 88 -55.49 -28.88 -28.21
C GLN A 88 -56.84 -29.60 -28.40
N ASN A 89 -57.95 -28.89 -28.59
CA ASN A 89 -59.27 -29.48 -28.84
C ASN A 89 -59.49 -29.95 -30.29
N GLY A 90 -58.58 -29.63 -31.22
CA GLY A 90 -58.73 -29.92 -32.66
C GLY A 90 -58.12 -31.24 -33.14
N GLU A 91 -57.03 -31.70 -32.53
CA GLU A 91 -56.33 -32.92 -32.94
C GLU A 91 -55.67 -33.58 -31.72
N GLY A 92 -56.05 -34.82 -31.42
CA GLY A 92 -55.35 -35.64 -30.44
C GLY A 92 -53.95 -35.97 -30.92
N GLY A 93 -52.97 -35.18 -30.51
CA GLY A 93 -51.55 -35.37 -30.82
C GLY A 93 -50.69 -34.82 -29.69
N VAL A 94 -49.93 -35.73 -29.06
CA VAL A 94 -48.91 -35.47 -28.04
C VAL A 94 -48.05 -34.26 -28.42
N SER A 95 -47.88 -33.30 -27.51
CA SER A 95 -46.82 -32.30 -27.62
C SER A 95 -46.12 -32.14 -26.27
N GLU A 96 -44.81 -32.18 -26.37
CA GLU A 96 -43.80 -32.34 -25.33
C GLU A 96 -43.88 -31.24 -24.27
N GLU A 97 -43.68 -31.67 -23.01
CA GLU A 97 -43.47 -30.82 -21.85
C GLU A 97 -42.10 -30.13 -21.96
N ASP A 98 -41.98 -29.07 -22.76
CA ASP A 98 -40.78 -28.25 -22.79
C ASP A 98 -41.11 -26.75 -22.58
N ASP A 99 -40.72 -26.25 -21.41
CA ASP A 99 -40.35 -24.87 -21.07
C ASP A 99 -41.41 -23.73 -21.19
N ASP A 100 -42.55 -23.86 -20.51
CA ASP A 100 -43.52 -22.77 -20.33
C ASP A 100 -43.32 -21.96 -19.01
N GLU A 101 -42.14 -21.98 -18.39
CA GLU A 101 -41.81 -21.11 -17.22
C GLU A 101 -41.17 -19.75 -17.59
N ASP A 102 -40.95 -19.44 -18.87
CA ASP A 102 -40.21 -18.22 -19.28
C ASP A 102 -41.06 -17.10 -19.92
N ALA A 103 -42.38 -17.21 -19.93
CA ALA A 103 -43.26 -16.19 -20.55
C ALA A 103 -43.76 -15.09 -19.57
N LEU A 104 -43.46 -15.22 -18.27
CA LEU A 104 -43.88 -14.28 -17.22
C LEU A 104 -42.75 -13.41 -16.66
N LYS A 105 -41.52 -13.56 -17.15
CA LYS A 105 -40.48 -12.57 -16.93
C LYS A 105 -40.65 -11.45 -17.93
N VAL A 106 -41.57 -10.53 -17.62
CA VAL A 106 -41.34 -9.14 -17.99
C VAL A 106 -40.01 -8.81 -17.31
N ASP A 107 -38.93 -8.67 -18.07
CA ASP A 107 -37.94 -7.61 -17.87
C ASP A 107 -36.73 -7.76 -18.80
N GLU A 108 -36.36 -6.60 -19.33
CA GLU A 108 -35.10 -6.29 -20.00
C GLU A 108 -34.82 -6.97 -21.33
N ALA A 109 -34.40 -6.15 -22.30
CA ALA A 109 -33.63 -6.60 -23.42
C ALA A 109 -32.32 -7.24 -22.93
N LYS A 110 -32.37 -8.47 -22.42
CA LYS A 110 -31.29 -9.42 -22.62
C LYS A 110 -31.29 -9.70 -24.12
N VAL A 111 -30.51 -8.89 -24.83
CA VAL A 111 -29.99 -9.30 -26.13
C VAL A 111 -29.26 -10.60 -25.85
N ASP A 112 -29.95 -11.70 -26.12
CA ASP A 112 -29.43 -13.06 -26.15
C ASP A 112 -28.01 -13.03 -26.74
N GLU A 113 -26.99 -13.34 -25.93
CA GLU A 113 -25.58 -13.20 -26.34
C GLU A 113 -25.26 -14.00 -27.60
N SER A 114 -26.04 -15.05 -27.87
CA SER A 114 -25.96 -15.82 -29.12
C SER A 114 -26.27 -14.97 -30.36
N LYS A 115 -27.23 -14.04 -30.29
CA LYS A 115 -27.59 -13.10 -31.38
C LYS A 115 -26.61 -11.94 -31.52
N GLN A 116 -25.71 -11.79 -30.56
CA GLN A 116 -24.71 -10.72 -30.54
C GLN A 116 -23.46 -11.06 -31.36
N MET A 117 -23.17 -12.35 -31.55
CA MET A 117 -22.05 -12.86 -32.36
C MET A 117 -22.29 -12.66 -33.86
N ASP A 118 -23.56 -12.61 -34.30
CA ASP A 118 -23.93 -12.39 -35.70
C ASP A 118 -23.76 -10.93 -36.16
N PHE A 119 -23.51 -10.00 -35.24
CA PHE A 119 -23.28 -8.59 -35.57
C PHE A 119 -21.87 -8.29 -36.07
N ALA A 120 -20.95 -9.26 -36.02
CA ALA A 120 -19.58 -9.09 -36.53
C ALA A 120 -19.50 -9.16 -38.06
N LYS A 121 -20.53 -9.68 -38.74
CA LYS A 121 -20.56 -9.77 -40.21
C LYS A 121 -21.32 -8.58 -40.81
N VAL A 122 -20.67 -7.43 -40.88
CA VAL A 122 -21.21 -6.25 -41.58
C VAL A 122 -21.08 -6.46 -43.10
N GLU A 123 -22.11 -7.03 -43.73
CA GLU A 123 -22.16 -7.20 -45.20
C GLU A 123 -22.50 -5.91 -45.96
N LYS A 124 -23.03 -4.87 -45.30
CA LYS A 124 -23.31 -3.58 -45.95
C LYS A 124 -22.93 -2.40 -45.06
N ARG A 125 -21.87 -1.70 -45.48
CA ARG A 125 -21.47 -0.40 -44.95
C ARG A 125 -22.45 0.66 -45.48
N VAL A 126 -23.46 1.03 -44.69
CA VAL A 126 -24.34 2.16 -45.04
C VAL A 126 -23.54 3.45 -44.89
N ARG A 127 -23.24 4.12 -46.00
CA ARG A 127 -22.62 5.45 -46.02
C ARG A 127 -23.69 6.50 -45.68
N THR A 128 -23.81 6.87 -44.42
CA THR A 128 -24.40 8.16 -44.04
C THR A 128 -23.32 9.25 -44.15
N THR A 129 -23.73 10.49 -44.44
CA THR A 129 -22.85 11.66 -44.61
C THR A 129 -22.06 12.04 -43.36
N GLY A 130 -22.30 11.37 -42.23
CA GLY A 130 -21.64 11.59 -40.94
C GLY A 130 -20.63 10.52 -40.52
N GLY A 131 -20.26 9.56 -41.40
CA GLY A 131 -19.06 8.72 -41.18
C GLY A 131 -19.00 7.91 -39.88
N GLY A 132 -20.14 7.63 -39.23
CA GLY A 132 -20.20 6.81 -38.04
C GLY A 132 -20.49 5.36 -38.38
N SER A 133 -19.54 4.45 -38.14
CA SER A 133 -19.84 3.02 -38.06
C SER A 133 -20.95 2.81 -37.03
N THR A 134 -22.07 2.22 -37.42
CA THR A 134 -23.18 1.81 -36.53
C THR A 134 -22.78 0.59 -35.67
N GLY A 135 -21.58 0.59 -35.12
CA GLY A 135 -21.20 -0.32 -34.05
C GLY A 135 -21.82 0.21 -32.76
N THR A 136 -22.55 -0.64 -32.04
CA THR A 136 -23.05 -0.31 -30.71
C THR A 136 -21.84 0.02 -29.83
N VAL A 137 -21.69 1.31 -29.46
CA VAL A 137 -20.66 1.75 -28.51
C VAL A 137 -21.08 1.21 -27.15
N ARG A 138 -20.71 -0.03 -26.85
CA ARG A 138 -20.87 -0.58 -25.51
C ARG A 138 -19.95 0.18 -24.58
N ASN A 139 -20.44 0.50 -23.39
CA ASN A 139 -19.61 1.05 -22.34
C ASN A 139 -18.49 0.04 -22.03
N LEU A 140 -17.24 0.49 -22.14
CA LEU A 140 -16.06 -0.34 -21.88
C LEU A 140 -15.88 -0.70 -20.40
N ARG A 141 -16.63 -0.04 -19.51
CA ARG A 141 -16.59 -0.32 -18.08
C ARG A 141 -17.40 -1.59 -17.81
N ILE A 142 -16.71 -2.60 -17.28
CA ILE A 142 -17.27 -3.84 -16.75
C ILE A 142 -18.19 -3.47 -15.57
N ARG A 143 -19.42 -4.01 -15.56
CA ARG A 143 -20.45 -3.64 -14.56
C ARG A 143 -20.31 -4.46 -13.28
N GLU A 144 -19.75 -5.65 -13.40
CA GLU A 144 -19.49 -6.64 -12.37
C GLU A 144 -18.40 -6.15 -11.41
N ASP A 145 -17.41 -5.40 -11.94
CA ASP A 145 -16.31 -4.84 -11.17
C ASP A 145 -16.70 -3.50 -10.50
N THR A 146 -16.92 -3.56 -9.19
CA THR A 146 -17.15 -2.36 -8.39
C THR A 146 -15.88 -1.51 -8.31
N ALA A 147 -16.04 -0.18 -8.39
CA ALA A 147 -14.89 0.71 -8.22
C ALA A 147 -14.47 0.75 -6.75
N LYS A 148 -13.16 0.86 -6.50
CA LYS A 148 -12.57 0.85 -5.14
C LYS A 148 -13.26 1.82 -4.17
N TYR A 149 -13.51 3.07 -4.59
CA TYR A 149 -14.16 4.11 -3.76
C TYR A 149 -15.67 3.90 -3.53
N LEU A 150 -16.27 2.88 -4.14
CA LEU A 150 -17.67 2.48 -3.91
C LEU A 150 -17.78 1.26 -3.00
N LEU A 151 -16.65 0.66 -2.61
CA LEU A 151 -16.64 -0.46 -1.66
C LEU A 151 -17.14 -0.02 -0.28
N ASN A 152 -16.77 1.19 0.13
CA ASN A 152 -17.28 1.84 1.34
C ASN A 152 -17.59 3.31 1.03
N LEU A 153 -18.83 3.73 1.27
CA LEU A 153 -19.31 5.09 1.02
C LEU A 153 -19.08 6.04 2.20
N ASP A 154 -18.63 5.51 3.34
CA ASP A 154 -18.28 6.32 4.49
C ASP A 154 -17.08 7.22 4.16
N VAL A 155 -17.22 8.51 4.49
CA VAL A 155 -16.22 9.54 4.19
C VAL A 155 -14.87 9.26 4.86
N ASN A 156 -14.89 8.61 6.02
CA ASN A 156 -13.72 8.30 6.84
C ASN A 156 -13.18 6.87 6.63
N SER A 157 -13.55 6.23 5.53
CA SER A 157 -13.04 4.90 5.17
C SER A 157 -11.60 4.97 4.64
N ALA A 158 -11.27 4.20 3.60
CA ALA A 158 -9.95 4.24 3.00
C ALA A 158 -9.83 5.36 1.95
N TYR A 159 -8.74 6.13 2.03
CA TYR A 159 -8.47 7.18 1.05
C TYR A 159 -8.18 6.58 -0.34
N TYR A 160 -8.95 7.04 -1.34
CA TYR A 160 -8.77 6.74 -2.75
C TYR A 160 -8.15 7.94 -3.48
N ASP A 161 -7.00 7.75 -4.12
CA ASP A 161 -6.41 8.76 -4.99
C ASP A 161 -6.98 8.63 -6.42
N PRO A 162 -7.83 9.56 -6.89
CA PRO A 162 -8.46 9.47 -8.21
C PRO A 162 -7.47 9.64 -9.37
N LYS A 163 -6.28 10.20 -9.12
CA LYS A 163 -5.28 10.43 -10.17
C LYS A 163 -4.58 9.13 -10.54
N THR A 164 -4.07 8.44 -9.54
CA THR A 164 -3.35 7.16 -9.71
C THR A 164 -4.28 5.95 -9.67
N ARG A 165 -5.55 6.15 -9.28
CA ARG A 165 -6.56 5.10 -9.08
C ARG A 165 -6.13 4.04 -8.05
N SER A 166 -5.32 4.45 -7.07
CA SER A 166 -4.85 3.59 -5.98
C SER A 166 -5.62 3.84 -4.68
N MET A 167 -5.92 2.77 -3.96
CA MET A 167 -6.46 2.80 -2.60
C MET A 167 -5.47 2.08 -1.69
N ARG A 168 -4.96 2.76 -0.67
CA ARG A 168 -3.83 2.22 0.11
C ARG A 168 -4.30 1.20 1.14
N GLU A 169 -5.18 1.65 2.02
CA GLU A 169 -5.74 0.86 3.11
C GLU A 169 -6.95 0.05 2.67
N ASP A 170 -7.34 -0.93 3.49
CA ASP A 170 -8.56 -1.71 3.31
C ASP A 170 -9.80 -0.84 3.60
N PRO A 171 -10.75 -0.69 2.67
CA PRO A 171 -12.00 0.04 2.91
C PRO A 171 -12.94 -0.66 3.90
N LEU A 172 -12.78 -1.97 4.14
CA LEU A 172 -13.62 -2.77 5.02
C LEU A 172 -12.75 -3.60 5.99
N PRO A 173 -12.04 -2.97 6.95
CA PRO A 173 -11.11 -3.69 7.82
C PRO A 173 -11.78 -4.78 8.66
N ASP A 174 -13.00 -4.53 9.14
CA ASP A 174 -13.72 -5.43 10.08
C ASP A 174 -14.42 -6.63 9.42
N ALA A 175 -14.54 -6.66 8.08
CA ALA A 175 -15.19 -7.78 7.40
C ALA A 175 -14.32 -9.05 7.40
N ASP A 176 -14.92 -10.21 7.12
CA ASP A 176 -14.20 -11.49 7.05
C ASP A 176 -13.24 -11.51 5.84
N PRO A 177 -11.92 -11.78 6.03
CA PRO A 177 -10.95 -11.84 4.95
C PRO A 177 -11.30 -12.77 3.77
N ASN A 178 -12.08 -13.83 3.97
CA ASN A 178 -12.41 -14.77 2.89
C ASN A 178 -13.55 -14.29 1.98
N GLU A 179 -14.40 -13.40 2.48
CA GLU A 179 -15.49 -12.80 1.71
C GLU A 179 -15.07 -11.47 1.04
N LYS A 180 -13.93 -10.90 1.45
CA LYS A 180 -13.40 -9.67 0.89
C LYS A 180 -12.87 -9.88 -0.53
N PHE A 181 -13.47 -9.17 -1.49
CA PHE A 181 -12.94 -9.06 -2.84
C PHE A 181 -11.64 -8.22 -2.91
N TYR A 182 -11.48 -7.25 -2.00
CA TYR A 182 -10.36 -6.31 -2.03
C TYR A 182 -9.92 -5.92 -0.61
N GLY A 183 -8.65 -6.16 -0.27
CA GLY A 183 -8.05 -5.85 1.04
C GLY A 183 -7.03 -4.69 1.03
N GLY A 184 -7.09 -3.81 0.02
CA GLY A 184 -6.18 -2.67 -0.11
C GLY A 184 -4.92 -2.95 -0.93
N ASP A 185 -4.38 -1.91 -1.60
CA ASP A 185 -3.19 -2.06 -2.44
C ASP A 185 -1.92 -2.35 -1.60
N ASN A 186 -1.88 -1.96 -0.32
CA ASN A 186 -0.75 -2.24 0.57
C ASN A 186 -0.57 -3.74 0.82
N GLN A 187 -1.67 -4.48 1.00
CA GLN A 187 -1.62 -5.94 1.19
C GLN A 187 -1.02 -6.62 -0.04
N ASN A 188 -1.51 -6.25 -1.23
CA ASN A 188 -1.04 -6.82 -2.49
C ASN A 188 0.44 -6.51 -2.75
N ARG A 189 0.91 -5.30 -2.42
CA ARG A 189 2.31 -4.87 -2.57
C ARG A 189 3.30 -5.65 -1.73
N LEU A 190 2.90 -6.13 -0.55
CA LEU A 190 3.77 -6.87 0.37
C LEU A 190 3.69 -8.40 0.18
N SER A 191 2.77 -8.87 -0.65
CA SER A 191 2.50 -10.29 -0.85
C SER A 191 3.30 -10.92 -2.01
N GLY A 192 3.34 -12.26 -2.03
CA GLY A 192 3.93 -13.04 -3.12
C GLY A 192 5.47 -12.94 -3.23
N GLN A 193 5.96 -12.95 -4.46
CA GLN A 193 7.41 -12.96 -4.78
C GLN A 193 8.17 -11.73 -4.24
N ALA A 194 7.49 -10.61 -4.01
CA ALA A 194 8.10 -9.41 -3.42
C ALA A 194 8.64 -9.69 -2.01
N LEU A 195 7.95 -10.53 -1.24
CA LEU A 195 8.36 -10.91 0.11
C LEU A 195 9.60 -11.81 0.08
N GLU A 196 9.63 -12.79 -0.81
CA GLU A 196 10.79 -13.66 -1.03
C GLU A 196 12.00 -12.84 -1.50
N PHE A 197 11.82 -11.93 -2.45
CA PHE A 197 12.87 -11.04 -2.92
C PHE A 197 13.41 -10.15 -1.78
N LYS A 198 12.53 -9.61 -0.93
CA LYS A 198 12.92 -8.85 0.26
C LYS A 198 13.75 -9.70 1.23
N GLN A 199 13.35 -10.95 1.47
CA GLN A 199 14.11 -11.89 2.30
C GLN A 199 15.48 -12.21 1.69
N LEU A 200 15.55 -12.45 0.38
CA LEU A 200 16.81 -12.68 -0.34
C LEU A 200 17.75 -11.47 -0.27
N ASN A 201 17.22 -10.26 -0.42
CA ASN A 201 18.00 -9.04 -0.27
C ASN A 201 18.54 -8.89 1.16
N ASN A 202 17.68 -9.12 2.17
CA ASN A 202 18.11 -9.11 3.57
C ASN A 202 19.19 -10.16 3.82
N TYR A 203 19.04 -11.36 3.27
CA TYR A 203 20.03 -12.43 3.35
C TYR A 203 21.35 -12.02 2.69
N ASN A 204 21.34 -11.43 1.50
CA ASN A 204 22.55 -10.97 0.81
C ASN A 204 23.28 -9.88 1.63
N VAL A 205 22.54 -8.93 2.20
CA VAL A 205 23.12 -7.90 3.07
C VAL A 205 23.74 -8.51 4.32
N ILE A 206 23.05 -9.46 4.97
CA ILE A 206 23.57 -10.17 6.14
C ILE A 206 24.81 -10.99 5.76
N LYS A 207 24.79 -11.68 4.61
CA LYS A 207 25.89 -12.49 4.09
C LYS A 207 27.14 -11.65 3.85
N GLU A 208 27.01 -10.49 3.21
CA GLU A 208 28.14 -9.56 3.02
C GLU A 208 28.67 -9.02 4.35
N LYS A 209 27.79 -8.65 5.30
CA LYS A 209 28.19 -8.24 6.66
C LYS A 209 28.85 -9.36 7.47
N LEU A 210 28.50 -10.62 7.23
CA LEU A 210 29.13 -11.77 7.87
C LEU A 210 30.49 -12.05 7.23
N LYS A 211 30.62 -11.96 5.91
CA LYS A 211 31.90 -12.05 5.21
C LYS A 211 32.87 -10.96 5.66
N SER A 212 32.43 -9.71 5.80
CA SER A 212 33.28 -8.63 6.30
C SER A 212 33.74 -8.90 7.72
N ARG A 213 32.80 -9.22 8.64
CA ARG A 213 33.15 -9.59 10.02
C ARG A 213 34.11 -10.78 10.10
N LEU A 214 33.92 -11.80 9.26
CA LEU A 214 34.84 -12.94 9.19
C LEU A 214 36.24 -12.51 8.72
N LYS A 215 36.34 -11.62 7.72
CA LYS A 215 37.63 -11.08 7.29
C LYS A 215 38.31 -10.32 8.43
N ASP A 216 37.57 -9.50 9.17
CA ASP A 216 38.11 -8.73 10.30
C ASP A 216 38.62 -9.67 11.41
N ILE A 217 37.82 -10.68 11.80
CA ILE A 217 38.21 -11.70 12.80
C ILE A 217 39.45 -12.49 12.35
N ILE A 218 39.54 -12.86 11.08
CA ILE A 218 40.69 -13.59 10.53
C ILE A 218 41.94 -12.69 10.58
N ALA A 219 41.82 -11.42 10.18
CA ALA A 219 42.92 -10.47 10.23
C ALA A 219 43.40 -10.21 11.67
N GLU A 220 42.50 -10.13 12.65
CA GLU A 220 42.86 -9.99 14.07
C GLU A 220 43.60 -11.22 14.62
N LYS A 221 43.16 -12.44 14.28
CA LYS A 221 43.74 -13.68 14.81
C LYS A 221 45.06 -14.08 14.17
N TYR A 222 45.19 -13.89 12.86
CA TYR A 222 46.31 -14.40 12.07
C TYR A 222 47.23 -13.30 11.53
N GLY A 223 46.88 -12.03 11.75
CA GLY A 223 47.58 -10.89 11.16
C GLY A 223 47.26 -10.75 9.66
N ASN A 224 47.39 -9.53 9.14
CA ASN A 224 47.21 -9.28 7.72
C ASN A 224 48.57 -9.47 7.02
N ALA A 225 48.81 -10.63 6.40
CA ALA A 225 50.07 -10.89 5.70
C ALA A 225 50.35 -9.95 4.52
N ALA A 226 49.34 -9.17 4.08
CA ALA A 226 49.46 -8.17 3.02
C ALA A 226 49.62 -6.73 3.53
N SER A 227 49.52 -6.47 4.84
CA SER A 227 50.01 -5.20 5.35
C SER A 227 51.54 -5.25 5.27
N GLU A 228 52.12 -4.34 4.49
CA GLU A 228 53.55 -4.00 4.54
C GLU A 228 53.85 -3.39 5.92
N GLU A 229 53.76 -4.19 6.98
CA GLU A 229 54.50 -3.90 8.18
C GLU A 229 55.95 -4.00 7.76
N GLU A 230 56.62 -2.84 7.64
CA GLU A 230 58.04 -2.77 7.36
C GLU A 230 58.73 -3.63 8.40
N ILE A 231 59.14 -4.84 7.98
CA ILE A 231 59.87 -5.78 8.81
C ILE A 231 60.98 -4.96 9.48
N PRO A 232 61.06 -4.94 10.82
CA PRO A 232 62.00 -4.07 11.52
C PRO A 232 63.37 -4.20 10.87
N ARG A 233 63.98 -3.07 10.48
CA ARG A 233 65.24 -3.08 9.70
C ARG A 233 66.33 -3.94 10.35
N GLU A 234 66.28 -4.14 11.66
CA GLU A 234 67.17 -5.03 12.42
C GLU A 234 67.07 -6.50 11.99
N LEU A 235 65.88 -7.00 11.63
CA LEU A 235 65.67 -8.34 11.11
C LEU A 235 66.07 -8.47 9.63
N LEU A 236 65.94 -7.38 8.86
CA LEU A 236 66.26 -7.36 7.43
C LEU A 236 67.78 -7.20 7.18
N LEU A 237 68.48 -6.45 8.03
CA LEU A 237 69.91 -6.14 7.96
C LEU A 237 70.74 -6.86 9.03
N GLY A 238 70.18 -7.87 9.68
CA GLY A 238 70.88 -8.71 10.66
C GLY A 238 72.03 -9.51 10.03
N GLN A 239 73.14 -8.85 9.71
CA GLN A 239 74.41 -9.51 9.42
C GLN A 239 74.83 -10.26 10.69
N SER A 240 74.80 -11.59 10.64
CA SER A 240 75.16 -12.48 11.75
C SER A 240 76.67 -12.52 12.04
N GLU A 241 77.48 -11.90 11.17
CA GLU A 241 78.93 -11.98 11.23
C GLU A 241 79.52 -10.59 11.52
N ARG A 242 79.94 -10.38 12.78
CA ARG A 242 80.79 -9.24 13.13
C ARG A 242 82.24 -9.60 12.82
N GLN A 243 82.79 -9.02 11.75
CA GLN A 243 84.24 -9.07 11.53
C GLN A 243 84.96 -8.26 12.60
N VAL A 244 85.93 -8.90 13.26
CA VAL A 244 86.85 -8.26 14.21
C VAL A 244 88.25 -8.51 13.69
N GLU A 245 88.95 -7.44 13.32
CA GLU A 245 90.32 -7.52 12.85
C GLU A 245 91.29 -7.33 14.03
N TYR A 246 92.19 -8.29 14.20
CA TYR A 246 93.21 -8.28 15.25
C TYR A 246 94.57 -7.92 14.66
N ASP A 247 95.29 -7.07 15.37
CA ASP A 247 96.68 -6.77 15.10
C ASP A 247 97.57 -7.98 15.42
N ARG A 248 98.82 -8.01 14.93
CA ARG A 248 99.78 -9.11 15.22
C ARG A 248 100.05 -9.31 16.72
N ALA A 249 99.72 -8.32 17.55
CA ALA A 249 99.80 -8.34 19.02
C ALA A 249 98.47 -8.69 19.72
N GLY A 250 97.42 -9.06 18.98
CA GLY A 250 96.11 -9.47 19.52
C GLY A 250 95.20 -8.31 19.97
N ARG A 251 95.54 -7.06 19.64
CA ARG A 251 94.71 -5.88 19.92
C ARG A 251 93.74 -5.62 18.77
N ILE A 252 92.51 -5.21 19.07
CA ILE A 252 91.47 -5.01 18.06
C ILE A 252 91.72 -3.67 17.35
N ILE A 253 91.83 -3.69 16.02
CA ILE A 253 92.05 -2.48 15.20
C ILE A 253 90.73 -1.92 14.68
N GLN A 254 89.80 -2.81 14.29
CA GLN A 254 88.49 -2.44 13.76
C GLN A 254 87.43 -3.42 14.29
N GLY A 255 86.47 -2.87 15.05
CA GLY A 255 85.43 -3.62 15.76
C GLY A 255 85.21 -3.09 17.18
N VAL A 256 84.05 -3.40 17.78
CA VAL A 256 83.76 -3.10 19.19
C VAL A 256 84.21 -4.29 20.04
N GLU A 257 84.92 -4.03 21.15
CA GLU A 257 85.37 -5.07 22.09
C GLU A 257 84.19 -5.94 22.57
N SER A 258 84.33 -7.26 22.51
CA SER A 258 83.34 -8.19 23.05
C SER A 258 83.40 -8.15 24.58
N PHE A 259 82.43 -7.50 25.21
CA PHE A 259 82.25 -7.62 26.65
C PHE A 259 81.83 -9.06 26.97
N LEU A 260 82.58 -9.74 27.86
CA LEU A 260 82.16 -11.01 28.42
C LEU A 260 80.83 -10.77 29.17
N PRO A 261 79.73 -11.49 28.82
CA PRO A 261 78.47 -11.33 29.51
C PRO A 261 78.64 -11.75 30.97
N ARG A 262 78.32 -10.84 31.90
CA ARG A 262 78.25 -11.17 33.33
C ARG A 262 77.18 -12.24 33.54
N SER A 263 77.46 -13.23 34.38
CA SER A 263 76.47 -14.24 34.72
C SER A 263 75.28 -13.59 35.44
N LYS A 264 74.12 -14.25 35.40
CA LYS A 264 72.87 -13.77 36.03
C LYS A 264 73.01 -13.58 37.55
N TYR A 265 74.03 -14.16 38.17
CA TYR A 265 74.26 -14.12 39.61
C TYR A 265 75.33 -13.09 39.94
N GLU A 266 75.16 -12.40 41.06
CA GLU A 266 76.16 -11.49 41.58
C GLU A 266 77.41 -12.30 41.99
N GLU A 267 78.43 -12.27 41.14
CA GLU A 267 79.75 -12.84 41.45
C GLU A 267 80.45 -11.96 42.51
N ASP A 268 81.27 -12.57 43.37
CA ASP A 268 82.03 -11.89 44.43
C ASP A 268 81.22 -11.23 45.57
N VAL A 269 79.99 -11.71 45.85
CA VAL A 269 79.25 -11.35 47.07
C VAL A 269 79.71 -12.21 48.24
N TYR A 270 80.62 -11.66 49.05
CA TYR A 270 81.08 -12.29 50.27
C TYR A 270 80.21 -11.84 51.46
N ILE A 271 79.57 -12.81 52.13
CA ILE A 271 78.70 -12.55 53.27
C ILE A 271 79.60 -12.35 54.51
N ASN A 272 79.46 -11.21 55.21
CA ASN A 272 80.32 -10.77 56.32
C ASN A 272 81.81 -10.61 55.93
N ASN A 273 82.72 -10.45 56.92
CA ASN A 273 84.18 -10.31 56.70
C ASN A 273 84.88 -11.61 56.22
N HIS A 274 84.17 -12.50 55.51
CA HIS A 274 84.76 -13.69 54.90
C HIS A 274 85.30 -13.35 53.50
N THR A 275 86.41 -13.96 53.09
CA THR A 275 87.04 -13.74 51.75
C THR A 275 86.72 -14.84 50.74
N SER A 276 85.77 -15.71 51.08
CA SER A 276 85.41 -16.89 50.29
C SER A 276 83.93 -17.19 50.45
N VAL A 277 83.26 -17.63 49.39
CA VAL A 277 81.83 -17.99 49.43
C VAL A 277 81.61 -19.29 50.23
N TRP A 278 80.44 -19.44 50.83
CA TRP A 278 80.03 -20.66 51.52
C TRP A 278 80.07 -21.87 50.58
N GLY A 279 80.68 -22.98 51.01
CA GLY A 279 80.87 -24.17 50.17
C GLY A 279 82.20 -24.21 49.39
N SER A 280 83.07 -23.22 49.59
CA SER A 280 84.43 -23.21 49.03
C SER A 280 85.41 -24.18 49.72
N TRP A 281 84.99 -24.85 50.80
CA TRP A 281 85.78 -25.85 51.54
C TRP A 281 84.90 -27.02 52.01
N TRP A 282 85.43 -28.25 51.95
CA TRP A 282 84.73 -29.48 52.33
C TRP A 282 85.66 -30.40 53.12
N LYS A 283 85.16 -30.93 54.25
CA LYS A 283 85.83 -31.99 55.01
C LYS A 283 84.82 -32.78 55.83
N ASP A 284 85.00 -34.10 55.93
CA ASP A 284 84.24 -35.01 56.81
C ASP A 284 82.71 -34.82 56.72
N HIS A 285 82.19 -34.80 55.49
CA HIS A 285 80.77 -34.59 55.18
C HIS A 285 80.18 -33.21 55.57
N GLN A 286 81.03 -32.20 55.80
CA GLN A 286 80.59 -30.84 56.10
C GLN A 286 81.20 -29.80 55.14
N TRP A 287 80.35 -28.89 54.65
CA TRP A 287 80.75 -27.73 53.85
C TRP A 287 81.09 -26.55 54.76
N GLY A 288 82.06 -25.75 54.36
CA GLY A 288 82.47 -24.55 55.09
C GLY A 288 83.06 -23.46 54.20
N TYR A 289 83.46 -22.35 54.83
CA TYR A 289 84.22 -21.30 54.17
C TYR A 289 85.71 -21.67 54.07
N LYS A 290 86.35 -21.46 52.93
CA LYS A 290 87.79 -21.70 52.76
C LYS A 290 88.66 -20.82 53.65
N CYS A 291 88.24 -19.59 53.95
CA CYS A 291 89.03 -18.66 54.76
C CYS A 291 89.19 -19.10 56.23
N CYS A 292 88.11 -19.49 56.91
CA CYS A 292 88.12 -19.81 58.34
C CYS A 292 87.73 -21.26 58.68
N LYS A 293 87.37 -22.08 57.69
CA LYS A 293 86.92 -23.49 57.83
C LYS A 293 85.72 -23.68 58.76
N GLN A 294 84.96 -22.62 59.02
CA GLN A 294 83.71 -22.72 59.78
C GLN A 294 82.66 -23.48 58.97
N THR A 295 81.97 -24.41 59.64
CA THR A 295 80.93 -25.28 59.06
C THR A 295 79.50 -24.82 59.39
N ILE A 296 79.37 -23.59 59.92
CA ILE A 296 78.09 -22.88 60.09
C ILE A 296 77.90 -21.86 58.96
N LYS A 297 76.81 -22.01 58.19
CA LYS A 297 76.37 -21.02 57.21
C LYS A 297 75.67 -19.88 57.97
N ASN A 298 76.21 -18.67 57.88
CA ASN A 298 75.55 -17.47 58.39
C ASN A 298 74.46 -16.99 57.43
#